data_AF-A0A2H0W2A6-F1
#
_entry.id   AF-A0A2H0W2A6-F1
#
_cell.length_a   1.000
_cell.length_b   1.000
_cell.length_c   1.000
_cell.angle_alpha   90.00
_cell.angle_beta   90.00
_cell.angle_gamma   90.00
#
_symmetry.space_group_name_H-M   'P 1'
#
loop_
_entity.id
_entity.type
_entity.pdbx_description
1 polymer ?
#
loop_
_entity_poly.entity_id
_entity_poly.type
_entity_poly.pdbx_seq_one_letter_code
_entity_poly.pdbx_strand_id
1 'polypeptide(L)' 'YLVEPTGPIEDDPNLTDKKFPGNPSMSYRSKNPFKVIGEVTLWQGHSPEQVKTMKDGLAKLAEQGLVEPIED' A
#
# COMPACT_ATOMS: atom_id res chain seq x y z
N TYR A 1 5.93 10.98 3.02
CA TYR A 1 6.66 11.86 2.10
C TYR A 1 5.80 12.18 0.88
N LEU A 2 5.97 13.36 0.28
CA LEU A 2 5.45 13.66 -1.05
C LEU A 2 6.56 13.36 -2.06
N VAL A 3 6.21 12.64 -3.11
CA VAL A 3 7.19 12.14 -4.09
C VAL A 3 6.73 12.40 -5.52
N GLU A 4 7.71 12.54 -6.41
CA GLU A 4 7.52 12.62 -7.85
C GLU A 4 8.11 11.37 -8.51
N PRO A 5 7.38 10.68 -9.40
CA PRO A 5 7.91 9.55 -10.13
C PRO A 5 8.97 9.99 -11.13
N THR A 6 10.11 9.31 -11.20
CA THR A 6 11.14 9.58 -12.21
C THR A 6 10.95 8.76 -13.49
N GLY A 7 9.86 7.99 -13.57
CA GLY A 7 9.52 7.13 -14.70
C GLY A 7 8.05 6.72 -14.66
N PRO A 8 7.61 5.79 -15.53
CA PRO A 8 6.22 5.33 -15.56
C PRO A 8 5.78 4.72 -14.22
N ILE A 9 4.51 4.93 -13.89
CA ILE A 9 3.83 4.28 -12.76
C ILE A 9 2.69 3.42 -13.31
N GLU A 10 2.35 2.37 -12.57
CA GLU A 10 1.22 1.47 -12.89
C GLU A 10 0.40 1.23 -11.63
N ASP A 11 -0.85 0.80 -11.82
CA ASP A 11 -1.74 0.40 -10.73
C ASP A 11 -1.11 -0.73 -9.90
N ASP A 12 -1.22 -0.65 -8.57
CA ASP A 12 -0.68 -1.69 -7.69
C ASP A 12 -1.54 -2.96 -7.80
N PRO A 13 -0.97 -4.09 -8.28
CA PRO A 13 -1.72 -5.34 -8.43
C PRO A 13 -2.14 -5.94 -7.09
N ASN A 14 -1.53 -5.56 -5.96
CA ASN A 14 -1.92 -6.06 -4.64
C ASN A 14 -3.27 -5.49 -4.16
N LEU A 15 -3.72 -4.39 -4.76
CA LEU A 15 -4.91 -3.66 -4.28
C LEU A 15 -5.94 -3.41 -5.38
N THR A 16 -5.50 -3.27 -6.64
CA THR A 16 -6.37 -3.01 -7.79
C THR A 16 -7.13 -4.26 -8.19
N ASP A 17 -8.45 -4.14 -8.35
CA ASP A 17 -9.36 -5.24 -8.72
C ASP A 17 -9.27 -6.48 -7.80
N LYS A 18 -8.82 -6.30 -6.55
CA LYS A 18 -8.79 -7.38 -5.55
C LYS A 18 -10.09 -7.48 -4.77
N LYS A 19 -10.29 -6.58 -3.80
CA LYS A 19 -11.49 -6.56 -2.95
C LYS A 19 -12.63 -5.72 -3.55
N PHE A 20 -12.26 -4.69 -4.31
CA PHE A 20 -13.17 -3.73 -4.92
C PHE A 20 -12.78 -3.52 -6.39
N PRO A 21 -13.73 -3.21 -7.29
CA PRO A 21 -13.43 -2.97 -8.70
C PRO A 21 -12.61 -1.69 -8.88
N GLY A 22 -11.64 -1.74 -9.78
CA GLY A 22 -10.69 -0.67 -10.08
C GLY A 22 -9.69 -0.41 -8.96
N ASN A 23 -9.17 0.83 -8.91
CA ASN A 23 -8.17 1.29 -7.93
C ASN A 23 -8.74 2.41 -7.02
N PRO A 24 -9.71 2.12 -6.13
CA PRO A 24 -10.34 3.15 -5.31
C PRO A 24 -9.37 3.78 -4.29
N SER A 25 -8.32 3.07 -3.91
CA SER A 25 -7.29 3.56 -3.00
C SER A 25 -6.27 4.48 -3.67
N MET A 26 -6.25 4.54 -5.01
CA MET A 26 -5.24 5.22 -5.81
C MET A 26 -3.82 4.76 -5.45
N SER A 27 -3.64 3.44 -5.32
CA SER A 27 -2.35 2.81 -5.02
C SER A 27 -1.61 2.49 -6.31
N TYR A 28 -0.36 2.93 -6.42
CA TYR A 28 0.47 2.78 -7.61
C TYR A 28 1.86 2.25 -7.23
N ARG A 29 2.54 1.62 -8.20
CA ARG A 29 3.95 1.20 -8.07
C ARG A 29 4.79 1.64 -9.27
N SER A 30 6.10 1.65 -9.10
CA SER A 30 7.07 1.88 -10.18
C SER A 30 8.32 1.04 -9.95
N LYS A 31 8.93 0.58 -11.05
CA LYS A 31 10.29 0.00 -11.05
C LYS A 31 11.38 1.07 -11.02
N ASN A 32 11.01 2.33 -11.28
CA ASN A 32 11.92 3.46 -11.25
C ASN A 32 11.91 4.08 -9.85
N PRO A 33 13.02 4.71 -9.42
CA PRO A 33 13.04 5.42 -8.15
C PRO A 33 12.04 6.59 -8.14
N PHE A 34 11.75 7.07 -6.93
CA PHE A 34 10.98 8.28 -6.72
C PHE A 34 11.88 9.39 -6.16
N LYS A 35 11.63 10.64 -6.58
CA LYS A 35 12.27 11.82 -6.00
C LYS A 35 11.41 12.34 -4.86
N VAL A 36 11.99 12.47 -3.67
CA VAL A 36 11.31 13.13 -2.54
C VAL A 36 11.28 14.64 -2.79
N ILE A 37 10.08 15.21 -2.82
CA ILE A 37 9.86 16.65 -3.07
C ILE A 37 9.25 17.38 -1.87
N GLY A 38 8.91 16.65 -0.81
CA GLY A 38 8.43 17.23 0.44
C GLY A 38 8.05 16.19 1.48
N GLU A 39 7.62 16.69 2.64
CA GLU A 39 7.14 15.88 3.74
C GLU A 39 5.70 16.27 4.08
N VAL A 40 4.88 15.27 4.40
CA VAL A 40 3.51 15.48 4.90
C VAL A 40 3.59 15.43 6.41
N THR A 41 3.61 16.61 7.05
CA THR A 41 3.78 16.72 8.51
C THR A 41 2.47 16.67 9.28
N LEU A 42 1.36 17.00 8.64
CA LEU A 42 0.02 17.02 9.23
C LEU A 42 -0.79 15.80 8.77
N TRP A 43 -0.33 14.62 9.20
CA TRP A 43 -1.03 13.35 8.93
C TRP A 43 -1.64 12.81 10.22
N GLN A 44 -2.95 12.53 10.21
CA GLN A 44 -3.63 11.83 11.28
C GLN A 44 -3.57 10.33 11.01
N GLY A 45 -2.86 9.60 11.86
CA GLY A 45 -2.84 8.14 11.82
C GLY A 45 -4.17 7.52 12.28
N HIS A 46 -4.36 6.25 11.93
CA HIS A 46 -5.44 5.41 12.46
C HIS A 46 -5.36 5.24 13.97
N SER A 47 -6.47 4.86 14.61
CA SER A 47 -6.45 4.55 16.03
C SER A 47 -5.58 3.31 16.32
N PRO A 48 -4.98 3.19 17.52
CA PRO A 48 -4.19 2.01 17.89
C PRO A 48 -4.95 0.70 17.73
N GLU A 49 -6.25 0.70 18.04
CA GLU A 49 -7.14 -0.47 17.93
C GLU A 49 -7.34 -0.88 16.48
N GLN A 50 -7.59 0.08 15.58
CA GLN A 50 -7.72 -0.17 14.15
C GLN A 50 -6.43 -0.78 13.57
N VAL A 51 -5.26 -0.23 13.95
CA VAL A 51 -3.96 -0.77 13.53
C VAL A 51 -3.76 -2.19 14.06
N LYS A 52 -4.13 -2.44 15.31
CA LYS A 52 -4.05 -3.79 15.90
C LYS A 52 -4.93 -4.78 15.15
N THR A 53 -6.18 -4.44 14.87
CA THR A 53 -7.10 -5.31 14.12
C THR A 53 -6.56 -5.64 12.73
N MET A 54 -5.99 -4.66 12.02
CA MET A 54 -5.37 -4.89 10.72
C MET A 54 -4.17 -5.85 10.83
N LYS A 55 -3.27 -5.65 11.81
CA LYS A 55 -2.10 -6.53 12.02
C LYS A 55 -2.51 -7.96 12.36
N ASP A 56 -3.48 -8.12 13.26
CA ASP A 56 -4.00 -9.44 13.65
C ASP A 56 -4.62 -10.17 12.44
N GLY A 57 -5.26 -9.43 11.52
CA GLY A 57 -5.78 -9.96 10.26
C GLY A 57 -4.68 -10.47 9.33
N LEU A 58 -3.61 -9.68 9.14
CA LEU A 58 -2.46 -10.08 8.33
C LEU A 58 -1.76 -11.33 8.89
N ALA A 59 -1.60 -11.42 10.21
CA ALA A 59 -1.01 -12.60 10.86
C ALA A 59 -1.81 -13.88 10.57
N LYS A 60 -3.15 -13.81 10.65
CA LYS A 60 -4.03 -14.93 10.32
C LYS A 60 -3.93 -15.35 8.86
N LEU A 61 -3.85 -14.38 7.93
CA LEU A 61 -3.67 -14.69 6.51
C LEU A 61 -2.32 -15.38 6.27
N ALA A 62 -1.27 -14.98 6.99
CA ALA A 62 0.05 -15.60 6.89
C ALA A 62 0.02 -17.05 7.38
N GLU A 63 -0.64 -17.32 8.51
CA GLU A 63 -0.85 -18.69 9.03
C GLU A 63 -1.62 -19.58 8.04
N GLN A 64 -2.51 -18.99 7.24
CA GLN A 64 -3.30 -19.68 6.22
C GLN A 64 -2.55 -19.86 4.89
N GLY A 65 -1.32 -19.32 4.76
CA GLY A 65 -0.56 -19.35 3.51
C GLY A 65 -1.18 -18.48 2.39
N LEU A 66 -2.05 -17.53 2.75
CA LEU A 66 -2.75 -16.64 1.82
C LEU A 66 -2.08 -15.27 1.66
N VAL A 67 -0.97 -15.04 2.37
CA VAL A 67 -0.10 -13.90 2.08
C VAL A 67 0.73 -14.27 0.86
N GLU A 68 0.30 -13.79 -0.30
CA GLU A 68 1.10 -13.89 -1.52
C GLU A 68 2.47 -13.22 -1.27
N PRO A 69 3.57 -13.79 -1.78
CA PRO A 69 4.86 -13.11 -1.73
C PRO A 69 4.70 -11.75 -2.40
N ILE A 70 5.20 -10.71 -1.72
CA ILE A 70 5.26 -9.36 -2.27
C ILE A 70 6.07 -9.46 -3.58
N GLU A 71 5.41 -9.32 -4.72
CA GLU A 71 6.09 -9.29 -6.02
C GLU A 71 6.85 -7.95 -6.14
N ASP A 72 8.17 -8.00 -5.95
CA ASP A 72 9.13 -6.90 -6.19
C ASP A 72 9.41 -6.68 -7.70
#